data_AF-A0A562UQ79-F1
#
_entry.id   AF-A0A562UQ79-F1
#
_cell.length_a   1.000
_cell.length_b   1.000
_cell.length_c   1.000
_cell.angle_alpha   90.00
_cell.angle_beta   90.00
_cell.angle_gamma   90.00
#
_symmetry.space_group_name_H-M   'P 1'
#
loop_
_entity.id
_entity.type
_entity.pdbx_description
1 polymer ?
#
loop_
_entity_poly.entity_id
_entity_poly.type
_entity_poly.pdbx_seq_one_letter_code
_entity_poly.pdbx_strand_id
1 'polypeptide(L)'
;MDRARLSELLVGDHEAYSMAVAALEAGAAFDIWHGGMSPKHLLAILERRERTVRRSRQPTIALPEAISALREYSGAEVFLGFIDDRIRGGYYFQVVLDETSSRVICCAGVKPSDPAARAHGQRSDLDE
;
A
#
# COMPACT_ATOMS: atom_id res chain seq x y z
N MET A 1 -13.59 10.81 6.05
CA MET A 1 -13.58 10.75 4.56
C MET A 1 -14.47 9.61 4.11
N ASP A 2 -15.25 9.78 3.04
CA ASP A 2 -16.05 8.70 2.45
C ASP A 2 -15.36 8.07 1.23
N ARG A 3 -15.99 7.03 0.68
CA ARG A 3 -15.47 6.24 -0.44
C ARG A 3 -15.33 7.06 -1.72
N ALA A 4 -16.36 7.83 -2.06
CA ALA A 4 -16.37 8.64 -3.28
C ALA A 4 -15.24 9.66 -3.23
N ARG A 5 -15.08 10.31 -2.07
CA ARG A 5 -14.00 11.27 -1.87
C ARG A 5 -12.62 10.62 -1.98
N LEU A 6 -12.41 9.43 -1.41
CA LEU A 6 -11.12 8.74 -1.52
C LEU A 6 -10.81 8.37 -2.98
N SER A 7 -11.80 7.89 -3.73
CA SER A 7 -11.65 7.60 -5.16
C SER A 7 -11.28 8.84 -5.97
N GLU A 8 -11.90 9.99 -5.69
CA GLU A 8 -11.56 11.28 -6.34
C GLU A 8 -10.13 11.75 -6.05
N LEU A 9 -9.54 11.36 -4.93
CA LEU A 9 -8.18 11.74 -4.57
C LEU A 9 -7.12 10.81 -5.17
N LEU A 10 -7.50 9.59 -5.55
CA LEU A 10 -6.64 8.60 -6.21
C LEU A 10 -6.56 8.86 -7.72
N VAL A 11 -6.12 10.07 -8.08
CA VAL A 11 -5.97 10.53 -9.46
C VAL A 11 -4.52 10.50 -9.91
N GLY A 12 -4.28 10.06 -11.15
CA GLY A 12 -2.94 9.99 -11.75
C GLY A 12 -2.71 8.69 -12.52
N ASP A 13 -1.64 8.68 -13.32
CA ASP A 13 -1.24 7.52 -14.13
C ASP A 13 -0.33 6.58 -13.31
N HIS A 14 -0.88 6.06 -12.22
CA HIS A 14 -0.21 5.11 -11.35
C HIS A 14 -1.02 3.82 -11.25
N GLU A 15 -0.39 2.68 -11.54
CA GLU A 15 -1.04 1.36 -11.48
C GLU A 15 -1.69 1.11 -10.10
N ALA A 16 -1.03 1.48 -9.00
CA ALA A 16 -1.62 1.33 -7.67
C ALA A 16 -2.87 2.19 -7.45
N TYR A 17 -2.98 3.34 -8.11
CA TYR A 17 -4.14 4.23 -7.96
C TYR A 17 -5.33 3.66 -8.71
N SER A 18 -5.15 3.25 -9.97
CA SER A 18 -6.22 2.65 -10.76
C SER A 18 -6.75 1.36 -10.13
N MET A 19 -5.86 0.50 -9.61
CA MET A 19 -6.26 -0.71 -8.90
C MET A 19 -6.96 -0.41 -7.56
N ALA A 20 -6.51 0.60 -6.82
CA ALA A 20 -7.16 1.03 -5.58
C ALA A 20 -8.56 1.59 -5.82
N VAL A 21 -8.75 2.39 -6.88
CA VAL A 21 -10.07 2.89 -7.30
C VAL A 21 -10.99 1.74 -7.67
N ALA A 22 -10.52 0.79 -8.50
CA ALA A 22 -11.31 -0.39 -8.86
C ALA A 22 -11.71 -1.21 -7.63
N ALA A 23 -10.80 -1.37 -6.66
CA ALA A 23 -11.11 -2.03 -5.38
C ALA A 23 -12.20 -1.28 -4.59
N LEU A 24 -12.11 0.06 -4.53
CA LEU A 24 -13.13 0.88 -3.88
C LEU A 24 -14.50 0.72 -4.54
N GLU A 25 -14.57 0.77 -5.88
CA GLU A 25 -15.79 0.56 -6.66
C GLU A 25 -16.39 -0.83 -6.46
N ALA A 26 -15.55 -1.85 -6.33
CA ALA A 26 -15.95 -3.22 -6.01
C ALA A 26 -16.38 -3.43 -4.54
N GLY A 27 -16.34 -2.39 -3.71
CA GLY A 27 -16.76 -2.44 -2.30
C GLY A 27 -15.68 -2.94 -1.34
N ALA A 28 -14.40 -2.67 -1.61
CA ALA A 28 -13.31 -2.89 -0.65
C ALA A 28 -13.53 -2.15 0.66
N ALA A 29 -13.25 -2.81 1.77
CA ALA A 29 -13.22 -2.15 3.07
C ALA A 29 -12.08 -1.11 3.04
N PHE A 30 -12.31 0.06 3.64
CA PHE A 30 -11.29 1.10 3.73
C PHE A 30 -11.45 1.85 5.05
N ASP A 31 -10.36 2.42 5.53
CA ASP A 31 -10.35 3.31 6.68
C ASP A 31 -9.18 4.30 6.54
N ILE A 32 -9.36 5.52 7.04
CA ILE A 32 -8.33 6.55 7.09
C ILE A 32 -8.16 6.97 8.55
N TRP A 33 -7.02 6.67 9.15
CA TRP A 33 -6.70 7.08 10.50
C TRP A 33 -6.22 8.52 10.53
N HIS A 34 -6.93 9.38 11.26
CA HIS A 34 -6.62 10.82 11.37
C HIS A 34 -5.61 11.11 12.49
N GLY A 35 -4.98 10.06 13.05
CA GLY A 35 -3.81 10.22 13.91
C GLY A 35 -2.61 10.57 13.05
N GLY A 36 -2.23 11.86 13.03
CA GLY A 36 -1.07 12.36 12.31
C GLY A 36 0.19 11.55 12.62
N MET A 37 0.96 11.24 11.58
CA MET A 37 2.27 10.60 11.70
C MET A 37 3.34 11.47 11.07
N SER A 38 4.51 11.53 11.69
CA SER A 38 5.68 12.14 11.07
C SER A 38 6.02 11.41 9.75
N PRO A 39 6.21 12.12 8.63
CA PRO A 39 6.62 11.52 7.36
C PRO A 39 7.90 10.70 7.49
N LYS A 40 8.86 11.16 8.32
CA LYS A 40 10.12 10.46 8.58
C LYS A 40 9.91 9.09 9.24
N HIS A 41 8.95 9.00 10.16
CA HIS A 41 8.60 7.74 10.81
C HIS A 41 7.99 6.79 9.78
N LEU A 42 7.00 7.25 9.01
CA LEU A 42 6.36 6.43 8.00
C LEU A 42 7.35 5.97 6.92
N LEU A 43 8.28 6.83 6.50
CA LEU A 43 9.34 6.50 5.55
C LEU A 43 10.21 5.34 6.04
N ALA A 44 10.64 5.36 7.30
CA ALA A 44 11.43 4.29 7.89
C ALA A 44 10.66 2.94 7.92
N ILE A 45 9.34 2.98 8.13
CA ILE A 45 8.46 1.79 8.05
C ILE A 45 8.42 1.27 6.61
N LEU A 46 8.19 2.13 5.63
CA LEU A 46 8.09 1.73 4.22
C LEU A 46 9.43 1.18 3.70
N GLU A 47 10.56 1.79 4.01
CA GLU A 47 11.90 1.26 3.65
C GLU A 47 12.17 -0.12 4.27
N ARG A 48 11.72 -0.35 5.51
CA ARG A 48 11.82 -1.68 6.15
C ARG A 48 10.92 -2.68 5.45
N ARG A 49 9.71 -2.27 5.06
CA ARG A 49 8.76 -3.09 4.33
C ARG A 49 9.33 -3.48 2.97
N GLU A 50 9.90 -2.53 2.23
CA GLU A 50 10.55 -2.75 0.93
C GLU A 50 11.63 -3.83 1.01
N ARG A 51 12.53 -3.73 2.00
CA ARG A 51 13.55 -4.76 2.25
C ARG A 51 12.94 -6.14 2.53
N THR A 52 11.81 -6.19 3.23
CA THR A 52 11.12 -7.45 3.57
C THR A 52 10.44 -8.06 2.36
N VAL A 53 9.66 -7.27 1.61
CA VAL A 53 8.91 -7.77 0.46
C VAL A 53 9.85 -8.22 -0.65
N ARG A 54 10.95 -7.50 -0.89
CA ARG A 54 12.00 -7.89 -1.84
C ARG A 54 12.62 -9.24 -1.50
N ARG A 55 12.87 -9.51 -0.21
CA ARG A 55 13.41 -10.81 0.25
C ARG A 55 12.40 -11.96 0.11
N SER A 56 11.14 -11.68 0.40
CA SER A 56 10.07 -12.70 0.42
C SER A 56 9.38 -12.90 -0.94
N ARG A 57 9.74 -12.15 -1.98
CA ARG A 57 9.08 -12.11 -3.29
C ARG A 57 7.55 -11.94 -3.18
N GLN A 58 7.09 -11.22 -2.16
CA GLN A 58 5.68 -10.89 -2.02
C GLN A 58 5.26 -9.98 -3.18
N PRO A 59 4.11 -10.23 -3.83
CA PRO A 59 3.64 -9.33 -4.88
C PRO A 59 3.36 -7.95 -4.27
N THR A 60 4.07 -6.95 -4.78
CA THR A 60 3.97 -5.55 -4.35
C THR A 60 3.92 -4.63 -5.54
N ILE A 61 3.12 -3.58 -5.44
CA ILE A 61 2.97 -2.54 -6.47
C ILE A 61 3.23 -1.17 -5.85
N ALA A 62 3.90 -0.32 -6.61
CA ALA A 62 4.17 1.10 -6.32
C ALA A 62 4.90 1.40 -4.98
N LEU A 63 5.57 0.42 -4.35
CA LEU A 63 6.25 0.66 -3.07
C LEU A 63 7.50 1.55 -3.19
N PRO A 64 8.40 1.37 -4.17
CA PRO A 64 9.50 2.30 -4.40
C PRO A 64 9.04 3.73 -4.69
N GLU A 65 7.99 3.88 -5.50
CA GLU A 65 7.38 5.15 -5.87
C GLU A 65 6.76 5.84 -4.63
N ALA A 66 6.08 5.07 -3.78
CA ALA A 66 5.55 5.57 -2.52
C ALA A 66 6.64 6.06 -1.55
N ILE A 67 7.80 5.40 -1.53
CA ILE A 67 8.97 5.83 -0.76
C ILE A 67 9.54 7.15 -1.32
N SER A 68 9.64 7.29 -2.65
CA SER A 68 10.12 8.53 -3.28
C SER A 68 9.20 9.70 -2.98
N ALA A 69 7.89 9.53 -3.21
CA ALA A 69 6.90 10.58 -2.96
C ALA A 69 6.88 11.02 -1.50
N LEU A 70 7.00 10.08 -0.55
CA LEU A 70 7.06 10.41 0.87
C LEU A 70 8.38 11.08 1.27
N ARG A 71 9.50 10.79 0.59
CA ARG A 71 10.79 11.45 0.81
C ARG A 71 10.79 12.90 0.30
N GLU A 72 10.05 13.17 -0.76
CA GLU A 72 9.90 14.51 -1.36
C GLU A 72 8.85 15.37 -0.63
N TYR A 73 7.97 14.76 0.16
CA TYR A 73 6.95 15.47 0.93
C TYR A 73 7.57 16.30 2.06
N SER A 74 7.21 17.59 2.11
CA SER A 74 7.75 18.59 3.05
C SER A 74 6.80 18.95 4.20
N GLY A 75 5.59 18.40 4.24
CA GLY A 75 4.62 18.67 5.31
C GLY A 75 5.04 18.08 6.66
N ALA A 76 4.42 18.55 7.73
CA ALA A 76 4.76 18.16 9.09
C ALA A 76 4.19 16.79 9.45
N GLU A 77 3.00 16.49 8.92
CA GLU A 77 2.27 15.26 9.20
C GLU A 77 1.69 14.65 7.93
N VAL A 78 1.42 13.35 8.01
CA VAL A 78 0.64 12.59 7.04
C VAL A 78 -0.42 11.78 7.76
N PHE A 79 -1.53 11.52 7.07
CA PHE A 79 -2.53 10.57 7.52
C PHE A 79 -2.41 9.27 6.76
N LEU A 80 -2.57 8.18 7.49
CA LEU A 80 -2.42 6.84 6.97
C LEU A 80 -3.79 6.18 6.88
N GLY A 81 -4.03 5.47 5.79
CA GLY A 81 -5.21 4.64 5.63
C GLY A 81 -4.93 3.39 4.82
N PHE A 82 -6.00 2.63 4.61
CA PHE A 82 -5.93 1.42 3.81
C PHE A 82 -7.17 1.19 2.96
N ILE A 83 -7.00 0.35 1.94
CA ILE A 83 -8.08 -0.26 1.17
C ILE A 83 -7.77 -1.76 1.13
N ASP A 84 -8.68 -2.59 1.64
CA ASP A 84 -8.50 -4.05 1.74
C ASP A 84 -9.34 -4.78 0.71
N ASP A 85 -8.68 -5.18 -0.38
CA ASP A 85 -9.28 -5.97 -1.46
C ASP A 85 -8.87 -7.45 -1.42
N ARG A 86 -8.21 -7.90 -0.35
CA ARG A 86 -7.68 -9.27 -0.26
C ARG A 86 -8.76 -10.34 -0.32
N ILE A 87 -9.97 -10.05 0.16
CA ILE A 87 -11.13 -10.98 0.10
C ILE A 87 -11.50 -11.32 -1.36
N ARG A 88 -11.26 -10.39 -2.30
CA ARG A 88 -11.48 -10.57 -3.74
C ARG A 88 -10.21 -11.01 -4.49
N GLY A 89 -9.16 -11.39 -3.75
CA GLY A 89 -7.86 -11.77 -4.33
C GLY A 89 -7.02 -10.57 -4.78
N GLY A 90 -7.42 -9.34 -4.44
CA GLY A 90 -6.69 -8.12 -4.71
C GLY A 90 -5.57 -7.83 -3.70
N TYR A 91 -5.16 -6.57 -3.66
CA TYR A 91 -4.11 -6.07 -2.78
C TYR A 91 -4.69 -5.52 -1.47
N TYR A 92 -3.86 -5.49 -0.44
CA TYR A 92 -4.02 -4.53 0.66
C TYR A 92 -3.25 -3.26 0.27
N PHE A 93 -3.99 -2.20 -0.03
CA PHE A 93 -3.41 -0.90 -0.36
C PHE A 93 -3.20 -0.09 0.90
N GLN A 94 -2.05 0.53 0.99
CA GLN A 94 -1.73 1.54 1.99
C GLN A 94 -1.80 2.90 1.30
N VAL A 95 -2.65 3.79 1.81
CA VAL A 95 -2.86 5.14 1.27
C VAL A 95 -2.31 6.15 2.25
N VAL A 96 -1.52 7.09 1.76
CA VAL A 96 -0.95 8.18 2.56
C VAL A 96 -1.50 9.50 2.05
N LEU A 97 -2.12 10.26 2.93
CA LEU A 97 -2.68 11.57 2.65
C LEU A 97 -1.81 12.66 3.29
N ASP A 98 -1.92 13.87 2.77
CA ASP A 98 -1.38 15.05 3.44
C ASP A 98 -2.13 15.34 4.75
N GLU A 99 -1.56 16.25 5.54
CA GLU A 99 -2.11 16.72 6.83
C GLU A 99 -3.50 17.38 6.72
N THR A 100 -3.97 17.67 5.50
CA THR A 100 -5.31 18.24 5.27
C THR A 100 -6.32 17.22 4.78
N SER A 101 -5.92 15.95 4.58
CA SER A 101 -6.74 14.92 3.93
C SER A 101 -7.28 15.34 2.55
N SER A 102 -6.59 16.25 1.88
CA SER A 102 -7.05 16.84 0.61
C SER A 102 -6.33 16.26 -0.61
N ARG A 103 -5.21 15.56 -0.39
CA ARG A 103 -4.38 14.97 -1.45
C ARG A 103 -3.75 13.65 -1.01
N VAL A 104 -3.75 12.66 -1.89
CA VAL A 104 -2.94 11.44 -1.72
C VAL A 104 -1.48 11.76 -2.07
N ILE A 105 -0.58 11.56 -1.12
CA ILE A 105 0.87 11.64 -1.30
C ILE A 105 1.39 10.40 -1.99
N CYS A 106 0.94 9.22 -1.56
CA CYS A 106 1.26 7.96 -2.22
C CYS A 106 0.27 6.84 -1.90
N CYS A 107 0.27 5.81 -2.74
CA CYS A 107 -0.47 4.58 -2.56
C CYS A 107 0.41 3.40 -2.97
N ALA A 108 0.49 2.37 -2.14
CA ALA A 108 1.23 1.15 -2.44
C ALA A 108 0.42 -0.10 -2.05
N GLY A 109 0.44 -1.11 -2.91
CA GLY A 109 -0.28 -2.36 -2.69
C GLY A 109 0.64 -3.50 -2.30
N VAL A 110 0.21 -4.35 -1.36
CA VAL A 110 0.86 -5.63 -1.06
C VAL A 110 -0.17 -6.74 -1.02
N LYS A 111 0.11 -7.82 -1.73
CA LYS A 111 -0.70 -9.03 -1.71
C LYS A 111 -0.04 -10.06 -0.80
N PRO A 112 -0.79 -10.78 0.04
CA PRO A 112 -0.25 -11.94 0.73
C PRO A 112 0.38 -12.90 -0.28
N SER A 113 1.59 -13.38 -0.02
CA SER A 113 2.10 -14.54 -0.74
C SER A 113 1.18 -15.72 -0.43
N ASP A 114 0.71 -16.40 -1.48
CA ASP A 114 -0.13 -17.59 -1.33
C ASP A 114 0.53 -18.56 -0.34
N PRO A 115 -0.15 -18.95 0.76
CA PRO A 115 0.37 -19.94 1.69
C PRO A 115 0.80 -21.23 0.98
N ALA A 116 0.13 -21.63 -0.11
CA ALA A 116 0.47 -22.80 -0.90
C ALA A 116 1.80 -22.63 -1.66
N ALA A 117 2.13 -21.42 -2.12
CA ALA A 117 3.40 -21.13 -2.78
C ALA A 117 4.59 -21.20 -1.80
N ARG A 118 4.36 -20.94 -0.51
CA ARG A 118 5.38 -21.10 0.54
C ARG A 118 5.65 -22.57 0.88
N ALA A 119 4.65 -23.44 0.78
CA ALA A 119 4.79 -24.87 1.08
C ALA A 119 5.49 -25.68 -0.03
N HIS A 120 5.40 -25.25 -1.30
CA HIS A 120 6.06 -25.93 -2.42
C HIS A 120 7.56 -25.63 -2.56
N GLY A 121 8.05 -24.52 -2.01
CA GLY A 121 9.47 -24.15 -2.06
C GLY A 121 10.34 -24.80 -0.98
N GLN A 122 9.75 -25.56 -0.05
CA GLN A 122 10.46 -26.13 1.11
C GLN A 122 10.64 -27.65 1.04
N ARG A 123 10.23 -28.30 -0.06
CA ARG A 123 10.32 -29.76 -0.25
C ARG A 123 11.31 -30.21 -1.33
N SER A 124 12.03 -29.30 -1.99
CA SER A 124 12.92 -29.65 -3.11
C SER A 124 14.42 -29.65 -2.78
N ASP A 125 14.81 -29.53 -1.50
CA ASP A 125 16.22 -29.48 -1.05
C ASP A 125 16.61 -30.71 -0.18
N LEU A 126 15.91 -31.83 -0.34
CA LEU A 126 16.27 -33.12 0.25
C LEU A 126 16.05 -34.20 -0.80
N ASP A 127 16.91 -34.22 -1.81
CA ASP A 127 17.28 -35.41 -2.60
C ASP A 127 18.36 -35.00 -3.63
N GLU A 128 19.63 -34.98 -3.18
CA GLU A 128 20.79 -35.57 -3.90
C GLU A 128 22.00 -35.68 -2.96
#